data_AF-A0A967F765-F1
#
_entry.id   AF-A0A967F765-F1
#
_cell.length_a   1.000
_cell.length_b   1.000
_cell.length_c   1.000
_cell.angle_alpha   90.00
_cell.angle_beta   90.00
_cell.angle_gamma   90.00
#
_symmetry.space_group_name_H-M   'P 1'
#
loop_
_entity.id
_entity.type
_entity.pdbx_description
1 polymer ?
#
loop_
_entity_poly.entity_id
_entity_poly.type
_entity_poly.pdbx_seq_one_letter_code
_entity_poly.pdbx_strand_id
1 'polypeptide(L)'
;MPGAAPASRAVTQSSKLFPTLFDGQQESRRLSVFDAGPATAETVRFLGQFRSRLHIMDLYEEELVREQQSELEEQELKDAFRDILGFPVGTLIDVCLFWDFLNYLNRPALRAFGAALRPYLHPGTRGHGFSVLSVETPLRNQQYGIVQPDTLSIRPGRRAQLDYYPHSHEELNAAFDCFHIGRGWLLPDGRLEILLEARV
;
A
#
# COMPACT_ATOMS: atom_id res chain seq x y z
N MET A 1 -27.50 -2.80 -24.13
CA MET A 1 -26.91 -1.63 -23.46
C MET A 1 -26.93 -1.91 -21.97
N PRO A 2 -25.84 -2.43 -21.36
CA PRO A 2 -25.77 -2.58 -19.91
C PRO A 2 -25.60 -1.18 -19.31
N GLY A 3 -26.55 -0.77 -18.46
CA GLY A 3 -26.48 0.49 -17.73
C GLY A 3 -25.23 0.49 -16.85
N ALA A 4 -24.40 1.54 -16.96
CA ALA A 4 -23.29 1.74 -16.05
C ALA A 4 -23.83 1.73 -14.61
N ALA A 5 -23.33 0.81 -13.79
CA ALA A 5 -23.63 0.82 -12.36
C ALA A 5 -23.33 2.23 -11.80
N PRO A 6 -24.20 2.79 -10.95
CA PRO A 6 -23.97 4.11 -10.38
C PRO A 6 -22.60 4.11 -9.70
N ALA A 7 -21.74 5.07 -10.06
CA ALA A 7 -20.45 5.23 -9.43
C ALA A 7 -20.68 5.37 -7.91
N SER A 8 -20.27 4.36 -7.14
CA SER A 8 -20.41 4.37 -5.70
C SER A 8 -19.76 5.62 -5.13
N ARG A 9 -20.52 6.39 -4.34
CA ARG A 9 -20.08 7.67 -3.80
C ARG A 9 -18.89 7.45 -2.85
N ALA A 10 -17.81 8.18 -3.05
CA ALA A 10 -16.69 8.19 -2.12
C ALA A 10 -17.11 8.82 -0.78
N VAL A 11 -16.64 8.23 0.32
CA VAL A 11 -16.77 8.74 1.68
C VAL A 11 -15.40 9.26 2.12
N THR A 12 -15.36 10.32 2.92
CA THR A 12 -14.12 10.85 3.49
C THR A 12 -13.80 10.18 4.82
N GLN A 13 -12.53 9.84 5.04
CA GLN A 13 -11.99 9.33 6.30
C GLN A 13 -10.82 10.21 6.75
N SER A 14 -10.80 10.60 8.02
CA SER A 14 -9.64 11.28 8.60
C SER A 14 -8.47 10.30 8.71
N SER A 15 -7.30 10.72 8.26
CA SER A 15 -6.04 10.03 8.50
C SER A 15 -5.28 10.73 9.63
N LYS A 16 -4.73 9.93 10.55
CA LYS A 16 -3.91 10.41 11.66
C LYS A 16 -2.42 10.30 11.38
N LEU A 17 -2.01 9.35 10.53
CA LEU A 17 -0.60 9.07 10.28
C LEU A 17 -0.12 9.53 8.90
N PHE A 18 -0.96 9.57 7.88
CA PHE A 18 -0.58 10.05 6.55
C PHE A 18 0.04 11.45 6.54
N PRO A 19 -0.46 12.47 7.30
CA PRO A 19 0.18 13.79 7.31
C PRO A 19 1.67 13.72 7.67
N THR A 20 2.03 12.76 8.53
CA THR A 20 3.39 12.62 9.06
C THR A 20 4.37 11.96 8.10
N LEU A 21 3.90 11.42 6.97
CA LEU A 21 4.78 10.86 5.93
C LEU A 21 5.75 11.91 5.39
N PHE A 22 5.31 13.16 5.34
CA PHE A 22 6.08 14.26 4.77
C PHE A 22 6.92 15.01 5.82
N ASP A 23 6.82 14.65 7.11
CA ASP A 23 7.57 15.30 8.17
C ASP A 23 9.08 15.15 7.93
N GLY A 24 9.79 16.28 7.80
CA GLY A 24 11.25 16.31 7.60
C GLY A 24 11.72 16.10 6.16
N GLN A 25 10.79 16.00 5.19
CA GLN A 25 11.16 16.01 3.76
C GLN A 25 11.54 17.44 3.34
N GLN A 26 12.64 17.59 2.59
CA GLN A 26 13.04 18.90 2.06
C GLN A 26 12.14 19.29 0.89
N GLU A 27 11.45 20.44 0.99
CA GLU A 27 10.52 20.97 -0.02
C GLU A 27 11.13 21.12 -1.43
N SER A 28 12.46 21.18 -1.54
CA SER A 28 13.18 21.35 -2.81
C SER A 28 13.51 20.06 -3.55
N ARG A 29 13.45 18.89 -2.88
CA ARG A 29 13.81 17.59 -3.48
C ARG A 29 12.63 17.02 -4.26
N ARG A 30 12.94 16.36 -5.39
CA ARG A 30 11.95 15.58 -6.13
C ARG A 30 11.56 14.35 -5.31
N LEU A 31 10.29 14.24 -4.91
CA LEU A 31 9.76 13.11 -4.14
C LEU A 31 9.50 11.91 -5.06
N SER A 32 10.01 10.73 -4.71
CA SER A 32 9.69 9.49 -5.41
C SER A 32 8.63 8.71 -4.62
N VAL A 33 7.46 8.47 -5.21
CA VAL A 33 6.32 7.83 -4.54
C VAL A 33 5.92 6.57 -5.27
N PHE A 34 5.88 5.46 -4.55
CA PHE A 34 5.26 4.21 -4.98
C PHE A 34 3.83 4.12 -4.42
N ASP A 35 2.87 3.81 -5.27
CA ASP A 35 1.46 3.62 -4.92
C ASP A 35 1.01 2.23 -5.40
N ALA A 36 0.68 1.35 -4.46
CA ALA A 36 0.26 -0.03 -4.71
C ALA A 36 -1.21 -0.14 -5.16
N GLY A 37 -1.96 0.97 -5.18
CA GLY A 37 -3.35 1.02 -5.59
C GLY A 37 -3.57 1.56 -7.00
N PRO A 38 -4.84 1.55 -7.45
CA PRO A 38 -5.20 2.17 -8.73
C PRO A 38 -4.92 3.67 -8.71
N ALA A 39 -4.56 4.22 -9.87
CA ALA A 39 -4.40 5.66 -10.03
C ALA A 39 -5.73 6.39 -9.80
N THR A 40 -5.81 7.11 -8.69
CA THR A 40 -6.98 7.93 -8.37
C THR A 40 -6.74 9.40 -8.71
N ALA A 41 -7.79 10.08 -9.19
CA ALA A 41 -7.69 11.51 -9.54
C ALA A 41 -7.35 12.38 -8.31
N GLU A 42 -7.80 11.98 -7.12
CA GLU A 42 -7.48 12.63 -5.85
C GLU A 42 -5.98 12.48 -5.52
N THR A 43 -5.45 11.26 -5.51
CA THR A 43 -4.02 11.01 -5.23
C THR A 43 -3.11 11.70 -6.24
N VAL A 44 -3.39 11.57 -7.55
CA VAL A 44 -2.56 12.19 -8.60
C VAL A 44 -2.56 13.72 -8.46
N ARG A 45 -3.72 14.32 -8.17
CA ARG A 45 -3.83 15.77 -7.97
C ARG A 45 -3.09 16.23 -6.73
N PHE A 46 -3.23 15.53 -5.61
CA PHE A 46 -2.53 15.86 -4.37
C PHE A 46 -1.02 15.75 -4.54
N LEU A 47 -0.53 14.61 -5.02
CA LEU A 47 0.91 14.39 -5.19
C LEU A 47 1.51 15.25 -6.32
N GLY A 48 0.69 15.68 -7.29
CA GLY A 48 1.07 16.62 -8.34
C GLY A 48 1.35 18.04 -7.85
N GLN A 49 0.96 18.37 -6.61
CA GLN A 49 1.33 19.65 -5.97
C GLN A 49 2.81 19.68 -5.56
N PHE A 50 3.43 18.51 -5.41
CA PHE A 50 4.85 18.37 -5.12
C PHE A 50 5.61 18.05 -6.41
N ARG A 51 6.93 18.29 -6.40
CA ARG A 51 7.81 17.81 -7.49
C ARG A 51 7.95 16.29 -7.35
N SER A 52 6.96 15.53 -7.82
CA SER A 52 6.89 14.08 -7.60
C SER A 52 7.31 13.27 -8.82
N ARG A 53 7.82 12.06 -8.60
CA ARG A 53 7.81 10.95 -9.56
C ARG A 53 6.87 9.91 -8.99
N LEU A 54 5.81 9.59 -9.72
CA LEU A 54 4.80 8.62 -9.28
C LEU A 54 5.04 7.28 -9.97
N HIS A 55 5.07 6.23 -9.17
CA HIS A 55 5.13 4.84 -9.57
C HIS A 55 3.83 4.17 -9.11
N ILE A 56 2.77 4.31 -9.90
CA ILE A 56 1.44 3.78 -9.56
C ILE A 56 1.27 2.42 -10.23
N MET A 57 0.95 1.41 -9.43
CA MET A 57 0.75 0.03 -9.86
C MET A 57 -0.48 -0.51 -9.13
N ASP A 58 -1.54 -0.87 -9.84
CA ASP A 58 -2.72 -1.51 -9.21
C ASP A 58 -2.40 -2.97 -8.90
N LEU A 59 -1.61 -3.20 -7.84
CA LEU A 59 -1.11 -4.53 -7.49
C LEU A 59 -2.23 -5.53 -7.13
N TYR A 60 -3.45 -5.04 -6.92
CA TYR A 60 -4.61 -5.86 -6.64
C TYR A 60 -5.14 -6.59 -7.88
N GLU A 61 -4.79 -6.12 -9.09
CA GLU A 61 -5.20 -6.75 -10.35
C GLU A 61 -4.20 -7.82 -10.82
N GLU A 62 -3.02 -7.90 -10.19
CA GLU A 62 -1.99 -8.86 -10.54
C GLU A 62 -2.46 -10.29 -10.28
N GLU A 63 -2.37 -11.16 -11.29
CA GLU A 63 -2.75 -12.58 -11.19
C GLU A 63 -1.98 -13.29 -10.06
N LEU A 64 -0.74 -12.85 -9.85
CA LEU A 64 0.11 -13.28 -8.73
C LEU A 64 -0.62 -13.17 -7.40
N VAL A 65 -1.29 -12.02 -7.16
CA VAL A 65 -2.01 -11.70 -5.93
C VAL A 65 -3.38 -12.37 -5.90
N ARG A 66 -4.04 -12.50 -7.05
CA ARG A 66 -5.42 -12.99 -7.07
C ARG A 66 -5.54 -14.50 -6.97
N GLU A 67 -4.63 -15.23 -7.60
CA GLU A 67 -4.83 -16.67 -7.86
C GLU A 67 -3.57 -17.51 -7.56
N GLN A 68 -2.36 -16.98 -7.75
CA GLN A 68 -1.14 -17.80 -7.78
C GLN A 68 -0.36 -17.85 -6.44
N GLN A 69 -0.70 -17.02 -5.45
CA GLN A 69 0.08 -16.90 -4.20
C GLN A 69 0.27 -18.20 -3.42
N SER A 70 -0.67 -19.14 -3.56
CA SER A 70 -0.66 -20.42 -2.84
C SER A 70 -0.04 -21.56 -3.66
N GLU A 71 0.24 -21.31 -4.94
CA GLU A 71 0.76 -22.30 -5.89
C GLU A 71 2.27 -22.16 -6.10
N LEU A 72 2.81 -20.97 -5.86
CA LEU A 72 4.21 -20.62 -6.08
C LEU A 72 5.02 -20.69 -4.79
N GLU A 73 6.27 -21.11 -4.93
CA GLU A 73 7.25 -21.05 -3.86
C GLU A 73 7.71 -19.61 -3.60
N GLU A 74 8.23 -19.34 -2.40
CA GLU A 74 8.63 -17.98 -1.98
C GLU A 74 9.65 -17.32 -2.93
N GLN A 75 10.57 -18.10 -3.50
CA GLN A 75 11.55 -17.58 -4.46
C GLN A 75 10.90 -17.21 -5.80
N GLU A 76 9.91 -17.99 -6.26
CA GLU A 76 9.17 -17.71 -7.49
C GLU A 76 8.28 -16.47 -7.31
N LEU A 77 7.62 -16.36 -6.15
CA LEU A 77 6.87 -15.16 -5.75
C LEU A 77 7.76 -13.93 -5.78
N LYS A 78 8.99 -14.03 -5.25
CA LYS A 78 9.93 -12.92 -5.19
C LYS A 78 10.34 -12.47 -6.60
N ASP A 79 10.65 -13.41 -7.49
CA ASP A 79 11.04 -13.06 -8.85
C ASP A 79 9.86 -12.48 -9.65
N ALA A 80 8.65 -13.01 -9.47
CA ALA A 80 7.44 -12.42 -10.04
C ALA A 80 7.18 -10.99 -9.52
N PHE A 81 7.32 -10.73 -8.22
CA PHE A 81 7.20 -9.37 -7.68
C PHE A 81 8.30 -8.44 -8.21
N ARG A 82 9.53 -8.92 -8.43
CA ARG A 82 10.60 -8.11 -9.01
C ARG A 82 10.27 -7.68 -10.43
N ASP A 83 9.68 -8.58 -11.22
CA ASP A 83 9.25 -8.29 -12.59
C ASP A 83 8.07 -7.31 -12.61
N ILE A 84 7.08 -7.50 -11.74
CA ILE A 84 5.94 -6.57 -11.58
C ILE A 84 6.41 -5.17 -11.17
N LEU A 85 7.30 -5.07 -10.17
CA LEU A 85 7.82 -3.79 -9.70
C LEU A 85 8.70 -3.12 -10.76
N GLY A 86 9.58 -3.86 -11.42
CA GLY A 86 10.26 -3.44 -12.65
C GLY A 86 10.89 -2.04 -12.65
N PHE A 87 11.21 -1.47 -11.49
CA PHE A 87 11.61 -0.06 -11.43
C PHE A 87 12.98 0.13 -12.10
N PRO A 88 13.22 1.28 -12.76
CA PRO A 88 14.51 1.56 -13.36
C PRO A 88 15.66 1.45 -12.35
N VAL A 89 16.82 0.99 -12.82
CA VAL A 89 18.03 0.88 -12.02
C VAL A 89 18.36 2.23 -11.34
N GLY A 90 18.69 2.18 -10.05
CA GLY A 90 18.98 3.36 -9.24
C GLY A 90 17.74 4.10 -8.72
N THR A 91 16.54 3.57 -8.92
CA THR A 91 15.32 4.12 -8.30
C THR A 91 15.41 3.97 -6.78
N LEU A 92 15.20 5.08 -6.08
CA LEU A 92 15.03 5.13 -4.62
C LEU A 92 13.67 5.77 -4.33
N ILE A 93 12.86 5.09 -3.50
CA ILE A 93 11.51 5.50 -3.16
C ILE A 93 11.53 6.25 -1.83
N ASP A 94 10.88 7.42 -1.76
CA ASP A 94 10.76 8.18 -0.52
C ASP A 94 9.49 7.77 0.26
N VAL A 95 8.39 7.51 -0.46
CA VAL A 95 7.09 7.15 0.13
C VAL A 95 6.49 5.94 -0.57
N CYS A 96 6.07 4.94 0.20
CA CYS A 96 5.29 3.79 -0.26
C CYS A 96 3.85 3.88 0.28
N LEU A 97 2.87 3.96 -0.61
CA LEU A 97 1.44 3.93 -0.28
C LEU A 97 0.93 2.51 -0.52
N PHE A 98 0.88 1.72 0.55
CA PHE A 98 0.38 0.35 0.48
C PHE A 98 -1.13 0.27 0.61
N TRP A 99 -1.79 1.28 1.19
CA TRP A 99 -3.22 1.21 1.52
C TRP A 99 -3.50 -0.06 2.33
N ASP A 100 -4.50 -0.87 1.97
CA ASP A 100 -4.74 -2.17 2.58
C ASP A 100 -4.08 -3.35 1.86
N PHE A 101 -3.19 -3.11 0.89
CA PHE A 101 -2.58 -4.14 0.03
C PHE A 101 -1.92 -5.28 0.80
N LEU A 102 -1.21 -4.97 1.89
CA LEU A 102 -0.47 -5.97 2.66
C LEU A 102 -1.38 -7.03 3.28
N ASN A 103 -2.66 -6.72 3.51
CA ASN A 103 -3.63 -7.68 4.02
C ASN A 103 -4.05 -8.71 2.96
N TYR A 104 -3.77 -8.48 1.67
CA TYR A 104 -4.09 -9.42 0.60
C TYR A 104 -2.94 -10.36 0.29
N LEU A 105 -1.79 -10.20 0.95
CA LEU A 105 -0.64 -11.09 0.79
C LEU A 105 -0.63 -12.16 1.87
N ASN A 106 -0.56 -13.42 1.46
CA ASN A 106 -0.26 -14.49 2.41
C ASN A 106 1.18 -14.33 2.95
N ARG A 107 1.53 -15.07 4.00
CA ARG A 107 2.82 -14.91 4.67
C ARG A 107 4.05 -15.08 3.73
N PRO A 108 4.15 -16.13 2.89
CA PRO A 108 5.20 -16.22 1.86
C PRO A 108 5.21 -15.05 0.88
N ALA A 109 4.06 -14.63 0.36
CA ALA A 109 3.96 -13.52 -0.58
C ALA A 109 4.38 -12.19 0.05
N LEU A 110 4.07 -11.96 1.32
CA LEU A 110 4.49 -10.78 2.06
C LEU A 110 6.03 -10.71 2.21
N ARG A 111 6.68 -11.84 2.52
CA ARG A 111 8.15 -11.95 2.53
C ARG A 111 8.77 -11.70 1.16
N ALA A 112 8.22 -12.36 0.14
CA ALA A 112 8.67 -12.22 -1.23
C ALA A 112 8.55 -10.78 -1.73
N PHE A 113 7.41 -10.13 -1.48
CA PHE A 113 7.16 -8.74 -1.82
C PHE A 113 8.14 -7.79 -1.11
N GLY A 114 8.36 -7.97 0.20
CA GLY A 114 9.34 -7.20 0.96
C GLY A 114 10.76 -7.34 0.39
N ALA A 115 11.18 -8.58 0.09
CA ALA A 115 12.48 -8.86 -0.50
C ALA A 115 12.64 -8.27 -1.91
N ALA A 116 11.57 -8.26 -2.72
CA ALA A 116 11.55 -7.65 -4.05
C ALA A 116 11.59 -6.12 -4.00
N LEU A 117 10.95 -5.52 -3.00
CA LEU A 117 10.87 -4.07 -2.83
C LEU A 117 12.16 -3.48 -2.21
N ARG A 118 12.83 -4.23 -1.34
CA ARG A 118 14.00 -3.79 -0.56
C ARG A 118 15.09 -3.05 -1.36
N PRO A 119 15.47 -3.45 -2.59
CA PRO A 119 16.49 -2.75 -3.38
C PRO A 119 16.17 -1.29 -3.72
N TYR A 120 14.90 -0.90 -3.60
CA TYR A 120 14.42 0.45 -3.94
C TYR A 120 14.21 1.33 -2.70
N LEU A 121 14.49 0.81 -1.51
CA LEU A 121 14.33 1.50 -0.24
C LEU A 121 15.65 2.13 0.20
N HIS A 122 15.55 3.24 0.93
CA HIS A 122 16.67 3.91 1.62
C HIS A 122 16.27 4.19 3.07
N PRO A 123 17.21 4.55 3.98
CA PRO A 123 16.88 4.74 5.40
C PRO A 123 15.81 5.80 5.69
N GLY A 124 15.57 6.72 4.76
CA GLY A 124 14.52 7.74 4.86
C GLY A 124 13.19 7.33 4.23
N THR A 125 13.08 6.14 3.64
CA THR A 125 11.82 5.68 3.03
C THR A 125 10.77 5.42 4.11
N ARG A 126 9.57 5.98 3.90
CA ARG A 126 8.41 5.75 4.76
C ARG A 126 7.30 5.05 3.99
N GLY A 127 6.53 4.24 4.69
CA GLY A 127 5.34 3.58 4.16
C GLY A 127 4.08 3.98 4.92
N HIS A 128 2.94 3.92 4.25
CA HIS A 128 1.61 4.09 4.84
C HIS A 128 0.69 2.97 4.40
N GLY A 129 -0.13 2.50 5.33
CA GLY A 129 -1.17 1.52 5.01
C GLY A 129 -2.20 1.37 6.11
N PHE A 130 -3.14 0.47 5.84
CA PHE A 130 -4.15 -0.02 6.76
C PHE A 130 -3.93 -1.52 6.96
N SER A 131 -4.03 -1.98 8.21
CA SER A 131 -3.89 -3.39 8.56
C SER A 131 -5.09 -3.88 9.38
N VAL A 132 -5.42 -5.16 9.24
CA VAL A 132 -6.37 -5.87 10.12
C VAL A 132 -5.62 -6.93 10.94
N LEU A 133 -5.85 -6.93 12.26
CA LEU A 133 -5.17 -7.86 13.18
C LEU A 133 -5.88 -9.20 13.37
N SER A 134 -7.14 -9.29 12.96
CA SER A 134 -8.03 -10.42 13.24
C SER A 134 -8.95 -10.66 12.05
N VAL A 135 -9.33 -11.93 11.85
CA VAL A 135 -10.36 -12.34 10.88
C VAL A 135 -11.74 -11.77 11.20
N GLU A 136 -11.98 -11.41 12.47
CA GLU A 136 -13.24 -10.81 12.92
C GLU A 136 -13.38 -9.35 12.45
N THR A 137 -12.27 -8.67 12.15
CA THR A 137 -12.30 -7.33 11.57
C THR A 137 -12.54 -7.46 10.07
N PRO A 138 -13.72 -7.05 9.56
CA PRO A 138 -14.03 -7.21 8.16
C PRO A 138 -13.16 -6.28 7.32
N LEU A 139 -12.35 -6.86 6.42
CA LEU A 139 -11.71 -6.10 5.36
C LEU A 139 -12.63 -6.05 4.15
N ARG A 140 -12.92 -4.84 3.69
CA ARG A 140 -13.71 -4.62 2.47
C ARG A 140 -12.78 -4.19 1.36
N ASN A 141 -13.00 -4.71 0.17
CA ASN A 141 -12.34 -4.21 -1.03
C ASN A 141 -12.65 -2.72 -1.22
N GLN A 142 -11.62 -1.89 -1.05
CA GLN A 142 -11.71 -0.44 -1.08
C GLN A 142 -10.67 0.13 -2.04
N GLN A 143 -10.99 1.29 -2.59
CA GLN A 143 -10.05 2.16 -3.28
C GLN A 143 -9.89 3.43 -2.47
N TYR A 144 -8.64 3.85 -2.30
CA TYR A 144 -8.25 4.99 -1.49
C TYR A 144 -7.71 6.10 -2.40
N GLY A 145 -7.96 7.34 -2.02
CA GLY A 145 -7.41 8.50 -2.70
C GLY A 145 -7.12 9.62 -1.72
N ILE A 146 -6.13 10.46 -2.00
CA ILE A 146 -5.73 11.52 -1.07
C ILE A 146 -6.44 12.82 -1.44
N VAL A 147 -7.30 13.30 -0.55
CA VAL A 147 -8.01 14.57 -0.76
C VAL A 147 -7.18 15.72 -0.18
N GLN A 148 -6.68 15.55 1.05
CA GLN A 148 -5.83 16.45 1.80
C GLN A 148 -4.90 15.63 2.71
N PRO A 149 -3.85 16.21 3.32
CA PRO A 149 -2.92 15.45 4.15
C PRO A 149 -3.60 14.65 5.28
N ASP A 150 -4.66 15.18 5.88
CA ASP A 150 -5.38 14.52 6.98
C ASP A 150 -6.70 13.87 6.53
N THR A 151 -7.00 13.86 5.23
CA THR A 151 -8.30 13.46 4.69
C THR A 151 -8.13 12.58 3.46
N LEU A 152 -8.55 11.33 3.59
CA LEU A 152 -8.60 10.36 2.52
C LEU A 152 -10.02 10.20 1.99
N SER A 153 -10.15 9.89 0.72
CA SER A 153 -11.37 9.40 0.09
C SER A 153 -11.32 7.87 0.03
N ILE A 154 -12.43 7.24 0.40
CA ILE A 154 -12.62 5.80 0.35
C ILE A 154 -13.86 5.53 -0.50
N ARG A 155 -13.73 4.67 -1.50
CA ARG A 155 -14.85 4.19 -2.30
C ARG A 155 -14.80 2.67 -2.40
N PRO A 156 -15.95 2.01 -2.55
CA PRO A 156 -15.99 0.59 -2.88
C PRO A 156 -15.05 0.27 -4.03
N GLY A 157 -14.29 -0.82 -3.88
CA GLY A 157 -13.53 -1.39 -4.98
C GLY A 157 -14.45 -1.79 -6.13
N ARG A 158 -13.96 -1.70 -7.37
CA ARG A 158 -14.67 -2.20 -8.55
C ARG A 158 -14.50 -3.71 -8.75
N ARG A 159 -13.68 -4.34 -7.91
CA ARG A 159 -13.26 -5.75 -7.98
C ARG A 159 -14.12 -6.61 -7.07
N ALA A 160 -14.14 -7.91 -7.35
CA ALA A 160 -14.62 -8.91 -6.41
C ALA A 160 -13.79 -8.85 -5.11
N GLN A 161 -14.38 -9.26 -3.98
CA GLN A 161 -13.63 -9.38 -2.73
C GLN A 161 -12.53 -10.43 -2.93
N LEU A 162 -11.28 -10.03 -2.70
CA LEU A 162 -10.15 -10.95 -2.65
C LEU A 162 -10.06 -11.60 -1.27
N ASP A 163 -9.45 -12.77 -1.22
CA ASP A 163 -9.02 -13.36 0.04
C ASP A 163 -8.05 -12.42 0.74
N TYR A 164 -8.16 -12.35 2.06
CA TYR A 164 -7.28 -11.53 2.89
C TYR A 164 -6.77 -12.34 4.07
N TYR A 165 -5.56 -11.99 4.50
CA TYR A 165 -4.78 -12.64 5.52
C TYR A 165 -4.49 -11.60 6.60
N PRO A 166 -5.26 -11.57 7.70
CA PRO A 166 -4.96 -10.71 8.83
C PRO A 166 -3.59 -11.06 9.42
N HIS A 167 -2.76 -10.05 9.59
CA HIS A 167 -1.41 -10.19 10.14
C HIS A 167 -1.36 -9.51 11.50
N SER A 168 -0.88 -10.22 12.53
CA SER A 168 -0.55 -9.56 13.79
C SER A 168 0.60 -8.57 13.57
N HIS A 169 0.80 -7.63 14.50
CA HIS A 169 1.97 -6.74 14.45
C HIS A 169 3.30 -7.48 14.42
N GLU A 170 3.41 -8.57 15.18
CA GLU A 170 4.62 -9.39 15.22
C GLU A 170 4.85 -10.06 13.87
N GLU A 171 3.80 -10.64 13.30
CA GLU A 171 3.87 -11.30 11.99
C GLU A 171 4.22 -10.32 10.88
N LEU A 172 3.58 -9.14 10.85
CA LEU A 172 3.88 -8.12 9.84
C LEU A 172 5.33 -7.65 9.94
N ASN A 173 5.86 -7.41 11.14
CA ASN A 173 7.26 -7.01 11.34
C ASN A 173 8.26 -8.13 11.02
N ALA A 174 7.86 -9.40 11.14
CA ALA A 174 8.72 -10.56 10.86
C ALA A 174 8.71 -10.93 9.37
N ALA A 175 7.55 -10.89 8.71
CA ALA A 175 7.40 -11.26 7.31
C ALA A 175 7.69 -10.08 6.36
N PHE A 176 7.33 -8.85 6.71
CA PHE A 176 7.63 -7.67 5.90
C PHE A 176 8.89 -6.95 6.42
N ASP A 177 9.99 -7.71 6.50
CA ASP A 177 11.21 -7.34 7.23
C ASP A 177 11.94 -6.08 6.72
N CYS A 178 11.68 -5.67 5.47
CA CYS A 178 12.20 -4.45 4.87
C CYS A 178 11.59 -3.16 5.46
N PHE A 179 10.56 -3.28 6.29
CA PHE A 179 9.98 -2.18 7.06
C PHE A 179 9.77 -2.61 8.52
N HIS A 180 9.49 -1.62 9.36
CA HIS A 180 8.86 -1.84 10.64
C HIS A 180 7.75 -0.86 10.91
N ILE A 181 6.82 -1.24 11.77
CA ILE A 181 5.76 -0.35 12.24
C ILE A 181 6.38 0.67 13.21
N GLY A 182 6.58 1.90 12.75
CA GLY A 182 7.04 3.00 13.59
C GLY A 182 5.91 3.57 14.44
N ARG A 183 4.71 3.73 13.85
CA ARG A 183 3.49 4.17 14.56
C ARG A 183 2.27 3.42 14.06
N GLY A 184 1.29 3.21 14.94
CA GLY A 184 -0.01 2.63 14.60
C GLY A 184 -1.14 3.39 15.29
N TRP A 185 -2.29 3.50 14.63
CA TRP A 185 -3.48 4.17 15.14
C TRP A 185 -4.71 3.30 14.92
N LEU A 186 -5.40 2.91 16.00
CA LEU A 186 -6.62 2.10 15.92
C LEU A 186 -7.80 2.98 15.47
N LEU A 187 -8.41 2.59 14.36
CA LEU A 187 -9.59 3.22 13.81
C LEU A 187 -10.87 2.69 14.48
N PRO A 188 -11.97 3.46 14.48
CA PRO A 188 -13.25 3.01 15.06
C PRO A 188 -13.83 1.75 14.42
N ASP A 189 -13.42 1.42 13.19
CA ASP A 189 -13.86 0.23 12.45
C ASP A 189 -12.99 -1.02 12.74
N GLY A 190 -12.04 -0.91 13.68
CA GLY A 190 -11.17 -2.01 14.11
C GLY A 190 -9.94 -2.21 13.23
N ARG A 191 -9.78 -1.46 12.13
CA ARG A 191 -8.54 -1.44 11.35
C ARG A 191 -7.48 -0.60 12.06
N LEU A 192 -6.22 -0.86 11.74
CA LEU A 192 -5.11 -0.01 12.13
C LEU A 192 -4.62 0.78 10.95
N GLU A 193 -4.52 2.09 11.11
CA GLU A 193 -3.66 2.90 10.25
C GLU A 193 -2.22 2.74 10.73
N ILE A 194 -1.28 2.45 9.82
CA ILE A 194 0.13 2.21 10.17
C ILE A 194 1.06 3.13 9.38
N LEU A 195 2.08 3.62 10.09
CA LEU A 195 3.25 4.27 9.53
C LEU A 195 4.41 3.29 9.60
N LEU A 196 5.01 3.03 8.44
CA LEU A 196 6.13 2.11 8.28
C LEU A 196 7.42 2.89 8.05
N GLU A 197 8.51 2.41 8.62
CA GLU A 197 9.85 2.98 8.46
C GLU A 197 10.80 1.90 7.93
N ALA A 198 11.54 2.21 6.86
CA ALA A 198 12.36 1.23 6.17
C ALA A 198 13.50 0.69 7.06
N ARG A 199 13.79 -0.60 6.89
CA ARG A 199 14.90 -1.34 7.49
C ARG A 199 15.87 -1.75 6.39
N VAL A 200 16.79 -0.86 6.05
CA VAL A 200 17.81 -1.09 5.00
C VAL A 200 19.21 -0.77 5.47
#